data_AF-A0A656QF05-F1
#
_entry.id   AF-A0A656QF05-F1
#
_cell.length_a   1.000
_cell.length_b   1.000
_cell.length_c   1.000
_cell.angle_alpha   90.00
_cell.angle_beta   90.00
_cell.angle_gamma   90.00
#
_symmetry.space_group_name_H-M   'P 1'
#
loop_
_entity.id
_entity.type
_entity.pdbx_description
1 polymer ?
#
loop_
_entity_poly.entity_id
_entity_poly.type
_entity_poly.pdbx_seq_one_letter_code
_entity_poly.pdbx_strand_id
1 'polypeptide(L)'
;MSKTPMKRSPFKNTADRATSLRRSAMKTRVKRPTVAEGSKYLTACRGEPCYLNVKCPWTDWADPTVVDCHSNQSKHGKGGALKANHWFTVPGCAACHEWLDRSGAPWEKKCAAFDDALARWEPVRARKMGLKEEEGAVLDSNTDGHALAHAARPQREAVCVGAVSTHGGAGDDGVQAGAPDCAEHGPAVCLG
;
A
#
# COMPACT_ATOMS: atom_id res chain seq x y z
N MET A 1 11.00 -70.96 16.69
CA MET A 1 9.71 -70.39 16.24
C MET A 1 9.92 -69.64 14.92
N SER A 2 9.35 -70.10 13.81
CA SER A 2 9.38 -69.41 12.51
C SER A 2 8.26 -68.37 12.43
N LYS A 3 8.58 -67.12 12.11
CA LYS A 3 7.59 -66.04 11.90
C LYS A 3 7.14 -66.03 10.45
N THR A 4 5.84 -66.22 10.22
CA THR A 4 5.22 -66.12 8.89
C THR A 4 5.32 -64.68 8.35
N PRO A 5 5.73 -64.47 7.08
CA PRO A 5 5.78 -63.12 6.51
C PRO A 5 4.37 -62.60 6.20
N MET A 6 4.10 -61.34 6.56
CA MET A 6 2.83 -60.68 6.22
C MET A 6 2.74 -60.38 4.71
N LYS A 7 1.62 -60.75 4.09
CA LYS A 7 1.29 -60.38 2.69
C LYS A 7 1.10 -58.86 2.59
N ARG A 8 1.93 -58.20 1.79
CA ARG A 8 1.72 -56.80 1.41
C ARG A 8 0.65 -56.73 0.33
N SER A 9 -0.50 -56.16 0.66
CA SER A 9 -1.52 -55.79 -0.34
C SER A 9 -1.00 -54.63 -1.19
N PRO A 10 -1.21 -54.63 -2.53
CA PRO A 10 -0.93 -53.45 -3.34
C PRO A 10 -1.86 -52.31 -2.88
N PHE A 11 -1.33 -51.12 -2.66
CA PHE A 11 -2.16 -49.94 -2.46
C PHE A 11 -3.04 -49.75 -3.71
N LYS A 12 -4.35 -49.95 -3.57
CA LYS A 12 -5.31 -49.72 -4.67
C LYS A 12 -5.40 -48.23 -4.92
N ASN A 13 -4.66 -47.77 -5.93
CA ASN A 13 -4.65 -46.38 -6.38
C ASN A 13 -5.87 -46.13 -7.27
N THR A 14 -7.07 -46.08 -6.67
CA THR A 14 -8.31 -45.74 -7.39
C THR A 14 -8.97 -44.60 -6.66
N ALA A 15 -8.43 -43.39 -6.81
CA ALA A 15 -9.23 -42.21 -6.54
C ALA A 15 -10.41 -42.23 -7.52
N ASP A 16 -11.63 -42.39 -7.00
CA ASP A 16 -12.85 -42.39 -7.81
C ASP A 16 -12.95 -41.10 -8.64
N ARG A 17 -13.55 -41.18 -9.84
CA ARG A 17 -13.68 -40.04 -10.76
C ARG A 17 -14.28 -38.82 -10.06
N ALA A 18 -15.24 -38.99 -9.16
CA ALA A 18 -15.81 -37.91 -8.37
C ALA A 18 -14.79 -37.28 -7.40
N THR A 19 -13.92 -38.09 -6.80
CA THR A 19 -12.83 -37.61 -5.94
C THR A 19 -11.77 -36.86 -6.76
N SER A 20 -11.46 -37.34 -7.98
CA SER A 20 -10.53 -36.68 -8.90
C SER A 20 -11.10 -35.35 -9.44
N LEU A 21 -12.39 -35.30 -9.76
CA LEU A 21 -13.09 -34.09 -10.19
C LEU A 21 -13.20 -33.07 -9.05
N ARG A 22 -13.51 -33.49 -7.82
CA ARG A 22 -13.50 -32.60 -6.64
C ARG A 22 -12.10 -32.03 -6.35
N ARG A 23 -11.05 -32.86 -6.46
CA ARG A 23 -9.66 -32.40 -6.35
C ARG A 23 -9.26 -31.46 -7.49
N SER A 24 -9.76 -31.68 -8.70
CA SER A 24 -9.50 -30.81 -9.86
C SER A 24 -10.25 -29.48 -9.76
N ALA A 25 -11.48 -29.49 -9.24
CA ALA A 25 -12.26 -28.28 -8.96
C ALA A 25 -11.64 -27.45 -7.81
N MET A 26 -11.12 -28.10 -6.75
CA MET A 26 -10.31 -27.42 -5.72
C MET A 26 -8.96 -26.92 -6.24
N LYS A 27 -8.49 -27.44 -7.39
CA LYS A 27 -7.29 -26.99 -8.10
C LYS A 27 -7.62 -25.93 -9.17
N THR A 28 -8.68 -25.13 -9.01
CA THR A 28 -8.68 -23.80 -9.62
C THR A 28 -7.51 -23.02 -9.02
N ARG A 29 -6.34 -23.21 -9.63
CA ARG A 29 -5.04 -22.73 -9.18
C ARG A 29 -5.11 -21.22 -9.20
N VAL A 30 -4.90 -20.59 -8.04
CA VAL A 30 -4.63 -19.15 -7.96
C VAL A 30 -3.58 -18.83 -9.02
N LYS A 31 -3.97 -18.01 -10.01
CA LYS A 31 -3.13 -17.70 -11.17
C LYS A 31 -1.84 -17.08 -10.64
N ARG A 32 -0.70 -17.67 -10.98
CA ARG A 32 0.59 -17.06 -10.65
C ARG A 32 0.65 -15.72 -11.40
N PRO A 33 1.03 -14.61 -10.74
CA PRO A 33 1.23 -13.33 -11.41
C PRO A 33 2.11 -13.53 -12.64
N THR A 34 1.72 -12.91 -13.75
CA THR A 34 2.48 -13.06 -15.00
C THR A 34 3.73 -12.19 -14.95
N VAL A 35 4.78 -12.56 -15.69
CA VAL A 35 5.99 -11.75 -15.80
C VAL A 35 5.66 -10.31 -16.28
N ALA A 36 4.67 -10.18 -17.16
CA ALA A 36 4.19 -8.88 -17.66
C ALA A 36 3.50 -8.03 -16.59
N GLU A 37 2.93 -8.63 -15.55
CA GLU A 37 2.33 -7.91 -14.43
C GLU A 37 3.43 -7.37 -13.50
N GLY A 38 4.41 -8.20 -13.16
CA GLY A 38 5.55 -7.79 -12.33
C GLY A 38 6.47 -6.76 -13.03
N SER A 39 6.64 -6.84 -14.36
CA SER A 39 7.53 -5.93 -15.10
C SER A 39 7.09 -4.46 -15.03
N LYS A 40 5.79 -4.19 -14.86
CA LYS A 40 5.28 -2.82 -14.69
C LYS A 40 5.80 -2.17 -13.40
N TYR A 41 5.84 -2.92 -12.30
CA TYR A 41 6.35 -2.44 -11.01
C TYR A 41 7.85 -2.23 -11.04
N LEU A 42 8.59 -3.16 -11.66
CA LEU A 42 10.02 -3.01 -11.91
C LEU A 42 10.34 -1.74 -12.70
N THR A 43 9.60 -1.49 -13.79
CA THR A 43 9.76 -0.28 -14.60
C THR A 43 9.38 0.97 -13.82
N ALA A 44 8.36 0.91 -12.97
CA ALA A 44 7.95 2.07 -12.16
C ALA A 44 9.01 2.47 -11.13
N CYS A 45 9.70 1.50 -10.51
CA CYS A 45 10.76 1.77 -9.53
C CYS A 45 12.10 2.19 -10.17
N ARG A 46 12.34 1.87 -11.44
CA ARG A 46 13.61 2.19 -12.11
C ARG A 46 13.74 3.71 -12.28
N GLY A 47 14.89 4.25 -11.85
CA GLY A 47 15.20 5.68 -11.94
C GLY A 47 14.50 6.54 -10.90
N GLU A 48 13.91 5.94 -9.87
CA GLU A 48 13.33 6.66 -8.72
C GLU A 48 14.36 6.81 -7.59
N PRO A 49 14.20 7.83 -6.72
CA PRO A 49 14.96 7.89 -5.48
C PRO A 49 14.61 6.71 -4.58
N CYS A 50 15.47 6.39 -3.60
CA CYS A 50 15.15 5.39 -2.59
C CYS A 50 13.97 5.89 -1.73
N TYR A 51 12.94 5.07 -1.53
CA TYR A 51 11.81 5.42 -0.64
C TYR A 51 11.98 4.85 0.77
N LEU A 52 12.82 3.81 0.96
CA LEU A 52 13.09 3.22 2.26
C LEU A 52 13.88 4.15 3.19
N ASN A 53 14.91 4.83 2.69
CA ASN A 53 15.67 5.88 3.41
C ASN A 53 16.12 5.53 4.84
N VAL A 54 16.47 4.26 5.05
CA VAL A 54 16.91 3.74 6.36
C VAL A 54 18.43 3.72 6.53
N LYS A 55 19.16 3.70 5.42
CA LYS A 55 20.63 3.58 5.36
C LYS A 55 21.27 4.59 4.41
N CYS A 56 20.52 5.08 3.43
CA CYS A 56 20.93 6.18 2.56
C CYS A 56 20.34 7.50 3.07
N PRO A 57 21.00 8.63 2.80
CA PRO A 57 20.39 9.94 3.00
C PRO A 57 19.14 10.07 2.11
N TRP A 58 18.13 10.79 2.61
CA TRP A 58 16.95 11.13 1.82
C TRP A 58 17.36 12.15 0.76
N THR A 59 17.43 11.73 -0.51
CA THR A 59 17.82 12.57 -1.64
C THR A 59 16.90 12.34 -2.82
N ASP A 60 16.72 13.38 -3.65
CA ASP A 60 15.95 13.29 -4.91
C ASP A 60 16.73 12.56 -6.02
N TRP A 61 17.95 12.11 -5.73
CA TRP A 61 18.79 11.41 -6.69
C TRP A 61 18.45 9.92 -6.77
N ALA A 62 18.29 9.44 -8.00
CA ALA A 62 18.08 8.03 -8.28
C ALA A 62 19.40 7.25 -8.23
N ASP A 63 19.67 6.61 -7.10
CA ASP A 63 20.81 5.70 -6.96
C ASP A 63 20.70 4.54 -7.97
N PRO A 64 21.77 4.22 -8.73
CA PRO A 64 21.72 3.19 -9.77
C PRO A 64 21.43 1.79 -9.24
N THR A 65 21.54 1.57 -7.93
CA THR A 65 21.22 0.32 -7.24
C THR A 65 19.75 0.21 -6.81
N VAL A 66 18.91 1.21 -7.09
CA VAL A 66 17.49 1.18 -6.76
C VAL A 66 16.76 0.08 -7.54
N VAL A 67 16.07 -0.78 -6.81
CA VAL A 67 15.24 -1.90 -7.31
C VAL A 67 13.89 -1.93 -6.61
N ASP A 68 12.99 -2.82 -7.05
CA ASP A 68 11.69 -3.07 -6.43
C ASP A 68 11.80 -3.91 -5.15
N CYS A 69 11.82 -3.24 -4.01
CA CYS A 69 11.83 -3.89 -2.71
C CYS A 69 10.41 -4.37 -2.36
N HIS A 70 10.23 -5.68 -2.21
CA HIS A 70 8.95 -6.27 -1.82
C HIS A 70 8.76 -6.19 -0.31
N SER A 71 7.50 -6.10 0.12
CA SER A 71 7.21 -6.16 1.55
C SER A 71 7.56 -7.51 2.16
N ASN A 72 8.03 -7.46 3.40
CA ASN A 72 8.27 -8.65 4.21
C ASN A 72 7.04 -9.09 5.03
N GLN A 73 5.95 -8.34 5.04
CA GLN A 73 4.81 -8.63 5.91
C GLN A 73 3.87 -9.70 5.35
N SER A 74 3.46 -10.65 6.19
CA SER A 74 2.51 -11.71 5.79
C SER A 74 1.16 -11.15 5.32
N LYS A 75 0.72 -10.01 5.87
CA LYS A 75 -0.52 -9.30 5.47
C LYS A 75 -0.52 -8.90 3.97
N HIS A 76 0.66 -8.77 3.37
CA HIS A 76 0.86 -8.41 1.96
C HIS A 76 0.97 -9.64 1.04
N GLY A 77 0.66 -10.84 1.54
CA GLY A 77 0.72 -12.09 0.78
C GLY A 77 2.10 -12.75 0.76
N LYS A 78 3.05 -12.33 1.60
CA LYS A 78 4.32 -13.03 1.75
C LYS A 78 4.11 -14.35 2.50
N GLY A 79 4.69 -15.44 1.99
CA GLY A 79 4.64 -16.74 2.68
C GLY A 79 5.55 -17.79 2.04
N GLY A 80 6.30 -18.52 2.87
CA GLY A 80 7.21 -19.58 2.42
C GLY A 80 8.21 -19.08 1.37
N ALA A 81 8.15 -19.66 0.17
CA ALA A 81 8.98 -19.28 -0.98
C ALA A 81 8.34 -18.21 -1.90
N LEU A 82 7.23 -17.59 -1.48
CA LEU A 82 6.51 -16.58 -2.26
C LEU A 82 6.84 -15.16 -1.78
N LYS A 83 7.13 -14.28 -2.74
CA LYS A 83 7.24 -12.83 -2.50
C LYS A 83 5.86 -12.24 -2.23
N ALA A 84 5.80 -11.11 -1.52
CA ALA A 84 4.55 -10.35 -1.40
C ALA A 84 3.97 -9.97 -2.77
N ASN A 85 2.69 -9.60 -2.81
CA ASN A 85 2.07 -9.13 -4.05
C ASN A 85 2.82 -7.91 -4.60
N HIS A 86 2.91 -7.80 -5.94
CA HIS A 86 3.67 -6.73 -6.60
C HIS A 86 3.20 -5.31 -6.23
N TRP A 87 1.92 -5.15 -5.84
CA TRP A 87 1.39 -3.90 -5.31
C TRP A 87 2.16 -3.40 -4.06
N PHE A 88 2.65 -4.33 -3.24
CA PHE A 88 3.42 -4.03 -2.04
C PHE A 88 4.92 -4.02 -2.34
N THR A 89 5.29 -3.15 -3.29
CA THR A 89 6.69 -2.86 -3.66
C THR A 89 6.99 -1.38 -3.55
N VAL A 90 8.21 -1.05 -3.14
CA VAL A 90 8.74 0.33 -3.07
C VAL A 90 10.13 0.39 -3.71
N PRO A 91 10.55 1.54 -4.26
CA PRO A 91 11.93 1.72 -4.72
C PRO A 91 12.88 1.69 -3.50
N GLY A 92 13.93 0.89 -3.57
CA GLY A 92 14.96 0.87 -2.52
C GLY A 92 16.34 0.57 -3.09
N CYS A 93 17.34 1.35 -2.66
CA CYS A 93 18.74 1.11 -2.98
C CYS A 93 19.27 -0.17 -2.31
N ALA A 94 20.39 -0.70 -2.79
CA ALA A 94 20.94 -1.98 -2.32
C ALA A 94 21.11 -2.04 -0.79
N ALA A 95 21.65 -0.98 -0.17
CA ALA A 95 21.88 -0.95 1.27
C ALA A 95 20.58 -0.93 2.09
N CYS A 96 19.57 -0.17 1.65
CA CYS A 96 18.26 -0.14 2.32
C CYS A 96 17.49 -1.44 2.12
N HIS A 97 17.59 -2.03 0.93
CA HIS A 97 16.98 -3.31 0.60
C HIS A 97 17.57 -4.44 1.46
N GLU A 98 18.90 -4.50 1.59
CA GLU A 98 19.57 -5.47 2.44
C GLU A 98 19.19 -5.28 3.93
N TRP A 99 19.07 -4.03 4.37
CA TRP A 99 18.60 -3.76 5.73
C TRP A 99 17.19 -4.32 5.97
N LEU A 100 16.27 -4.11 5.02
CA LEU A 100 14.90 -4.61 5.13
C LEU A 100 14.86 -6.14 5.19
N ASP A 101 15.60 -6.80 4.30
CA ASP A 101 15.51 -8.25 4.12
C ASP A 101 16.33 -9.06 5.12
N ARG A 102 17.56 -8.64 5.39
CA ARG A 102 18.57 -9.50 6.04
C ARG A 102 19.11 -8.97 7.35
N SER A 103 18.87 -7.70 7.71
CA SER A 103 19.42 -7.17 8.97
C SER A 103 18.75 -7.77 10.22
N GLY A 104 19.42 -7.65 11.36
CA GLY A 104 18.86 -7.95 12.68
C GLY A 104 18.01 -6.82 13.28
N ALA A 105 17.56 -5.84 12.48
CA ALA A 105 16.70 -4.78 13.01
C ALA A 105 15.35 -5.35 13.50
N PRO A 106 14.73 -4.75 14.54
CA PRO A 106 13.43 -5.19 15.05
C PRO A 106 12.40 -5.28 13.94
N TRP A 107 11.56 -6.31 14.01
CA TRP A 107 10.56 -6.59 12.98
C TRP A 107 9.61 -5.42 12.79
N GLU A 108 9.16 -4.83 13.88
CA GLU A 108 8.24 -3.70 13.94
C GLU A 108 8.86 -2.49 13.25
N LYS A 109 10.17 -2.25 13.46
CA LYS A 109 10.90 -1.15 12.83
C LYS A 109 10.98 -1.32 11.31
N LYS A 110 11.19 -2.56 10.84
CA LYS A 110 11.19 -2.88 9.40
C LYS A 110 9.79 -2.70 8.80
N CYS A 111 8.75 -3.11 9.52
CA CYS A 111 7.37 -2.94 9.09
C CYS A 111 7.00 -1.46 8.98
N ALA A 112 7.28 -0.66 10.02
CA ALA A 112 7.02 0.77 10.03
C ALA A 112 7.76 1.50 8.90
N ALA A 113 9.07 1.24 8.74
CA ALA A 113 9.85 1.84 7.66
C ALA A 113 9.30 1.49 6.27
N PHE A 114 8.83 0.26 6.08
CA PHE A 114 8.22 -0.16 4.82
C PHE A 114 6.84 0.48 4.60
N ASP A 115 5.98 0.50 5.61
CA ASP A 115 4.63 1.06 5.51
C ASP A 115 4.69 2.57 5.25
N ASP A 116 5.61 3.29 5.92
CA ASP A 116 5.89 4.70 5.66
C ASP A 116 6.40 4.96 4.23
N ALA A 117 7.31 4.09 3.75
CA ALA A 117 7.80 4.17 2.37
C ALA A 117 6.70 3.89 1.34
N LEU A 118 5.83 2.92 1.62
CA LEU A 118 4.72 2.56 0.76
C LEU A 118 3.70 3.70 0.67
N ALA A 119 3.34 4.31 1.79
CA ALA A 119 2.41 5.45 1.83
C ALA A 119 2.91 6.63 1.00
N ARG A 120 4.22 6.93 1.03
CA ARG A 120 4.83 7.96 0.17
C ARG A 120 4.88 7.56 -1.30
N TRP A 121 5.16 6.29 -1.58
CA TRP A 121 5.35 5.79 -2.93
C TRP A 121 4.04 5.57 -3.69
N GLU A 122 2.98 5.13 -3.02
CA GLU A 122 1.67 4.83 -3.60
C GLU A 122 1.13 5.90 -4.56
N PRO A 123 1.03 7.19 -4.17
CA PRO A 123 0.54 8.21 -5.08
C PRO A 123 1.48 8.45 -6.26
N VAL A 124 2.79 8.27 -6.11
CA VAL A 124 3.76 8.42 -7.21
C VAL A 124 3.67 7.25 -8.18
N ARG A 125 3.59 6.02 -7.66
CA ARG A 125 3.37 4.80 -8.44
C ARG A 125 2.08 4.88 -9.24
N ALA A 126 0.99 5.32 -8.62
CA ALA A 126 -0.31 5.48 -9.26
C ALA A 126 -0.21 6.42 -10.48
N ARG A 127 0.40 7.60 -10.32
CA ARG A 127 0.68 8.55 -11.40
C ARG A 127 1.52 7.93 -12.52
N LYS A 128 2.60 7.20 -12.18
CA LYS A 128 3.49 6.56 -13.16
C LYS A 128 2.83 5.41 -13.93
N MET A 129 1.92 4.69 -13.28
CA MET A 129 1.21 3.57 -13.90
C MET A 129 -0.08 3.98 -14.62
N GLY A 130 -0.43 5.27 -14.62
CA GLY A 130 -1.69 5.75 -15.19
C GLY A 130 -2.92 5.29 -14.41
N LEU A 131 -2.73 4.85 -13.15
CA LEU A 131 -3.82 4.54 -12.23
C LEU A 131 -4.24 5.87 -11.59
N LYS A 132 -5.00 6.69 -12.30
CA LYS A 132 -5.72 7.79 -11.63
C LYS A 132 -6.79 7.15 -10.76
N GLU A 133 -6.95 7.66 -9.55
CA GLU A 133 -8.15 7.40 -8.75
C GLU A 133 -9.34 7.83 -9.62
N GLU A 134 -10.24 6.89 -9.89
CA GLU A 134 -11.54 7.15 -10.50
C GLU A 134 -12.33 7.98 -9.48
N GLU A 135 -12.09 9.29 -9.48
CA GLU A 135 -12.86 10.26 -8.73
C GLU A 135 -14.29 10.26 -9.27
N GLY A 136 -15.23 9.70 -8.49
CA GLY A 136 -16.63 10.06 -8.56
C GLY A 136 -17.43 9.61 -9.79
N ALA A 137 -17.36 8.33 -10.17
CA ALA A 137 -18.44 7.72 -10.96
C ALA A 137 -19.73 7.66 -10.12
N VAL A 138 -20.41 8.79 -9.98
CA VAL A 138 -21.85 8.83 -9.74
C VAL A 138 -22.46 8.19 -10.98
N LEU A 139 -22.79 6.91 -10.89
CA LEU A 139 -23.69 6.27 -11.83
C LEU A 139 -25.08 6.89 -11.62
N ASP A 140 -25.32 8.03 -12.26
CA ASP A 140 -26.66 8.46 -12.64
C ASP A 140 -27.25 7.33 -13.51
N SER A 141 -27.97 6.44 -12.84
CA SER A 141 -28.81 5.45 -13.51
C SER A 141 -30.13 6.13 -13.84
N ASN A 142 -30.17 6.93 -14.90
CA ASN A 142 -31.44 7.34 -15.49
C ASN A 142 -31.36 7.66 -16.98
N THR A 143 -31.06 6.63 -17.77
CA THR A 143 -31.54 6.54 -19.15
C THR A 143 -32.33 5.26 -19.31
N ASP A 144 -33.65 5.35 -19.14
CA ASP A 144 -34.59 4.67 -20.02
C ASP A 144 -35.92 5.41 -19.97
N GLY A 145 -36.27 6.00 -21.12
CA GLY A 145 -37.53 6.67 -21.32
C GLY A 145 -38.68 5.67 -21.24
N HIS A 146 -39.64 5.96 -20.37
CA HIS A 146 -41.02 5.59 -20.60
C HIS A 146 -41.89 6.85 -20.45
N ALA A 147 -42.33 7.36 -21.60
CA ALA A 147 -43.25 8.48 -21.69
C ALA A 147 -44.61 8.08 -21.09
N LEU A 148 -45.04 8.76 -20.02
CA LEU A 148 -46.44 8.99 -19.71
C LEU A 148 -46.56 10.41 -19.14
N ALA A 149 -47.17 11.29 -19.93
CA ALA A 149 -47.55 12.63 -19.54
C ALA A 149 -48.64 12.56 -18.47
N HIS A 150 -48.51 13.28 -17.36
CA HIS A 150 -49.63 13.92 -16.67
C HIS A 150 -49.17 15.07 -15.76
N ALA A 151 -49.68 16.26 -16.09
CA ALA A 151 -49.95 17.42 -15.24
C ALA A 151 -48.78 18.19 -14.58
N ALA A 152 -48.50 19.36 -15.16
CA ALA A 152 -47.86 20.48 -14.46
C ALA A 152 -48.69 20.92 -13.24
N ARG A 153 -48.05 21.08 -12.09
CA ARG A 153 -48.55 21.90 -10.97
C ARG A 153 -47.44 22.78 -10.40
N PRO A 154 -47.80 23.98 -9.90
CA PRO A 154 -47.04 25.21 -10.08
C PRO A 154 -45.97 25.45 -9.01
N GLN A 155 -44.99 26.29 -9.36
CA GLN A 155 -44.15 26.99 -8.39
C GLN A 155 -45.04 27.76 -7.41
N ARG A 156 -44.85 27.50 -6.12
CA ARG A 156 -45.24 28.46 -5.08
C ARG A 156 -43.96 29.14 -4.59
N GLU A 157 -43.88 30.42 -4.89
CA GLU A 157 -43.08 31.37 -4.13
C GLU A 157 -43.51 31.32 -2.66
N ALA A 158 -42.53 31.39 -1.77
CA ALA A 158 -42.72 31.84 -0.41
C ALA A 158 -41.47 32.62 0.00
N VAL A 159 -41.56 33.93 -0.24
CA VAL A 159 -40.84 34.99 0.47
C VAL A 159 -41.16 34.90 1.96
N CYS A 160 -40.13 35.04 2.82
CA CYS A 160 -40.14 35.59 4.19
C CYS A 160 -38.67 35.81 4.58
N VAL A 161 -38.09 37.00 4.36
CA VAL A 161 -37.89 38.09 5.36
C VAL A 161 -36.93 37.71 6.49
N GLY A 162 -35.86 38.51 6.57
CA GLY A 162 -34.70 38.26 7.42
C GLY A 162 -34.88 38.53 8.91
N ALA A 163 -33.85 38.13 9.65
CA ALA A 163 -33.56 38.65 10.98
C ALA A 163 -32.03 38.79 11.09
N VAL A 164 -31.59 40.03 10.98
CA VAL A 164 -30.29 40.50 11.49
C VAL A 164 -30.34 40.48 13.01
N SER A 165 -29.28 40.02 13.67
CA SER A 165 -28.98 40.39 15.05
C SER A 165 -27.46 40.46 15.23
N THR A 166 -26.98 41.69 15.16
CA THR A 166 -25.72 42.22 15.70
C THR A 166 -25.82 42.30 17.22
N HIS A 167 -24.77 41.92 17.96
CA HIS A 167 -24.24 42.45 19.24
C HIS A 167 -23.10 41.47 19.64
N GLY A 168 -21.85 41.80 19.97
CA GLY A 168 -21.16 43.05 20.24
C GLY A 168 -20.25 42.88 21.48
N GLY A 169 -18.92 42.93 21.30
CA GLY A 169 -17.87 43.14 22.34
C GLY A 169 -17.61 42.00 23.33
N ALA A 170 -16.49 41.90 24.04
CA ALA A 170 -15.18 42.57 24.08
C ALA A 170 -14.30 41.72 25.04
N GLY A 171 -12.97 41.79 24.95
CA GLY A 171 -12.08 41.09 25.90
C GLY A 171 -10.67 40.91 25.39
N ASP A 172 -9.96 42.03 25.31
CA ASP A 172 -8.50 42.16 25.27
C ASP A 172 -7.84 41.65 26.57
N ASP A 173 -6.67 41.04 26.44
CA ASP A 173 -5.56 41.14 27.40
C ASP A 173 -4.29 40.58 26.71
N GLY A 174 -3.35 41.47 26.40
CA GLY A 174 -1.99 41.10 26.00
C GLY A 174 -1.13 40.76 27.22
N VAL A 175 0.05 40.17 27.01
CA VAL A 175 1.36 40.75 27.37
C VAL A 175 2.53 39.79 27.05
N GLN A 176 3.48 40.34 26.28
CA GLN A 176 4.96 40.17 26.24
C GLN A 176 5.72 38.84 26.43
N ALA A 177 6.51 38.56 25.37
CA ALA A 177 7.98 38.59 25.30
C ALA A 177 8.84 37.59 26.10
N GLY A 178 9.79 36.98 25.38
CA GLY A 178 10.99 36.38 25.98
C GLY A 178 11.79 35.48 25.02
N ALA A 179 12.50 36.07 24.06
CA ALA A 179 13.82 35.55 23.65
C ALA A 179 14.86 36.22 24.58
N PRO A 180 16.00 35.56 24.91
CA PRO A 180 17.17 35.71 24.04
C PRO A 180 18.19 34.55 24.05
N ASP A 181 19.15 34.70 23.14
CA ASP A 181 20.59 34.33 23.18
C ASP A 181 20.99 32.84 23.17
N CYS A 182 21.60 32.36 22.08
CA CYS A 182 23.04 32.37 21.79
C CYS A 182 23.89 31.60 22.83
N ALA A 183 24.32 30.39 22.48
CA ALA A 183 25.60 29.87 22.92
C ALA A 183 26.07 28.76 21.97
N GLU A 184 26.98 29.15 21.09
CA GLU A 184 27.88 28.23 20.39
C GLU A 184 28.66 27.37 21.39
N HIS A 185 28.80 26.07 21.12
CA HIS A 185 29.97 25.29 21.54
C HIS A 185 30.32 24.28 20.46
N GLY A 186 31.27 24.69 19.61
CA GLY A 186 32.06 23.81 18.75
C GLY A 186 33.14 23.04 19.53
N PRO A 187 33.98 22.25 18.84
CA PRO A 187 34.28 20.87 19.23
C PRO A 187 35.58 20.69 20.04
N ALA A 188 35.57 19.74 20.97
CA ALA A 188 36.79 19.19 21.55
C ALA A 188 37.31 18.03 20.69
N VAL A 189 38.34 18.34 19.90
CA VAL A 189 39.21 17.39 19.22
C VAL A 189 40.22 16.89 20.26
N CYS A 190 40.25 15.59 20.54
CA CYS A 190 41.35 14.96 21.26
C CYS A 190 42.04 13.99 20.29
N LEU A 191 43.16 14.45 19.73
CA LEU A 191 44.15 13.59 19.09
C LEU A 191 45.01 12.96 20.18
N GLY A 192 45.16 11.64 20.11
CA GLY A 192 46.16 10.83 20.79
C GLY A 192 46.52 9.68 19.87
#